data_AF-A0AAE7M3P5-F1
#
_entry.id   AF-A0AAE7M3P5-F1
#
_cell.length_a   1.000
_cell.length_b   1.000
_cell.length_c   1.000
_cell.angle_alpha   90.00
_cell.angle_beta   90.00
_cell.angle_gamma   90.00
#
_symmetry.space_group_name_H-M   'P 1'
#
loop_
_entity.id
_entity.type
_entity.pdbx_description
1 polymer ?
#
loop_
_entity_poly.entity_id
_entity_poly.type
_entity_poly.pdbx_seq_one_letter_code
_entity_poly.pdbx_strand_id
1 'polypeptide(L)'
;MGTTEAIVSLAAGVLVIGAGAMALRSTDVLINRAEGKASLRQNTTNGLRLLRSEVERSMHIMVNGSKASQGGDFDLADEQYAASLQTCQAKASTSNQVFRPVFGLKMIELTDPVFYGISTSSSGKGYSLSRCGAPLSIDGTYNETDEIFIARVIDDIAVMPCANGECTDTEESNKTKQLKDIASSLDVNFSTDSYTTPERIYREPALRIETDPNYKLVKFIDPNTGTEYNDNLNESHLQLSNSSRSLSIYPLYLAAFARADKRLENYGETGIAIDSAFFPELNSDRVAFLVDGSGSMSACILWGSGNGDKRTYWNGQRYQSTRRSCAMTRMESLQKELLAVLTDLHHNAPDTKITLTAFSSKGYSNHREWSRSSDGLVRIGDVDHYQSAKEFVNSLSAGDVTRWGGTDPWNGLEKAMTMADVNAVYFLSDGEPSQDRRGRSWSSRDYGPTVEYYIAKNNQRTTPAKVFTTALGLESPWMKLFAERGKGVYTQIDPESLKDNNGIGNNEGFCDPSNPSANFDYCNDADDVELTGAGQFRNP
;
A
#
# COMPACT_ATOMS: atom_id res chain seq x y z
N MET A 1 -40.86 -38.75 10.51
CA MET A 1 -40.50 -38.28 9.15
C MET A 1 -41.09 -36.91 8.97
N GLY A 2 -40.27 -35.93 8.59
CA GLY A 2 -40.67 -34.53 8.42
C GLY A 2 -39.66 -33.60 9.10
N THR A 3 -38.55 -33.36 8.42
CA THR A 3 -37.41 -32.54 8.81
C THR A 3 -37.76 -31.06 8.95
N THR A 4 -37.30 -30.47 10.04
CA THR A 4 -37.06 -29.03 10.22
C THR A 4 -36.00 -28.54 9.22
N GLU A 5 -36.36 -27.63 8.33
CA GLU A 5 -35.41 -26.83 7.54
C GLU A 5 -34.93 -25.65 8.41
N ALA A 6 -33.64 -25.70 8.77
CA ALA A 6 -32.94 -24.59 9.40
C ALA A 6 -32.45 -23.63 8.32
N ILE A 7 -32.89 -22.38 8.40
CA ILE A 7 -32.33 -21.25 7.66
C ILE A 7 -30.96 -20.94 8.26
N VAL A 8 -29.88 -21.15 7.50
CA VAL A 8 -28.54 -20.64 7.81
C VAL A 8 -28.37 -19.32 7.07
N SER A 9 -28.40 -18.21 7.80
CA SER A 9 -28.16 -16.88 7.24
C SER A 9 -26.67 -16.64 7.01
N LEU A 10 -26.30 -16.44 5.74
CA LEU A 10 -25.09 -15.75 5.31
C LEU A 10 -25.08 -14.32 5.90
N ALA A 11 -24.16 -14.02 6.82
CA ALA A 11 -23.84 -12.64 7.17
C ALA A 11 -22.88 -12.09 6.10
N ALA A 12 -23.48 -11.50 5.07
CA ALA A 12 -22.81 -10.71 4.03
C ALA A 12 -22.52 -9.29 4.54
N GLY A 13 -21.53 -8.65 3.93
CA GLY A 13 -21.03 -7.32 4.27
C GLY A 13 -22.06 -6.18 4.24
N VAL A 14 -21.66 -5.08 4.87
CA VAL A 14 -22.41 -3.83 5.02
C VAL A 14 -22.84 -3.27 3.66
N LEU A 15 -24.12 -2.94 3.53
CA LEU A 15 -24.78 -2.53 2.29
C LEU A 15 -25.51 -1.21 2.55
N VAL A 16 -25.20 -0.16 1.78
CA VAL A 16 -25.94 1.12 1.77
C VAL A 16 -26.33 1.43 0.33
N ILE A 17 -27.64 1.40 0.02
CA ILE A 17 -28.21 1.76 -1.28
C ILE A 17 -28.94 3.11 -1.15
N GLY A 18 -28.65 4.03 -2.06
CA GLY A 18 -29.46 5.23 -2.35
C GLY A 18 -29.71 5.35 -3.86
N ALA A 19 -30.97 5.54 -4.25
CA ALA A 19 -31.49 5.30 -5.60
C ALA A 19 -31.44 6.52 -6.56
N GLY A 20 -31.28 6.24 -7.86
CA GLY A 20 -31.59 7.15 -8.97
C GLY A 20 -31.39 6.47 -10.34
N ALA A 21 -32.49 6.13 -11.02
CA ALA A 21 -32.51 5.30 -12.23
C ALA A 21 -32.42 6.11 -13.55
N MET A 22 -31.63 5.62 -14.52
CA MET A 22 -31.94 5.38 -15.96
C MET A 22 -30.73 5.57 -16.89
N ALA A 23 -30.11 4.46 -17.35
CA ALA A 23 -29.57 4.24 -18.71
C ALA A 23 -28.97 2.81 -18.78
N LEU A 24 -29.60 1.92 -19.54
CA LEU A 24 -29.46 0.45 -19.47
C LEU A 24 -28.38 -0.14 -20.41
N ARG A 25 -27.67 -1.14 -19.85
CA ARG A 25 -26.91 -2.26 -20.45
C ARG A 25 -25.42 -2.13 -20.79
N SER A 26 -24.82 -0.95 -20.94
CA SER A 26 -23.34 -0.81 -20.97
C SER A 26 -22.74 -0.38 -19.63
N THR A 27 -23.57 0.25 -18.79
CA THR A 27 -23.21 0.80 -17.48
C THR A 27 -23.13 -0.27 -16.39
N ASP A 28 -23.93 -1.35 -16.45
CA ASP A 28 -23.90 -2.40 -15.41
C ASP A 28 -22.54 -3.11 -15.33
N VAL A 29 -21.88 -3.34 -16.46
CA VAL A 29 -20.55 -3.96 -16.48
C VAL A 29 -19.48 -2.99 -15.98
N LEU A 30 -19.62 -1.68 -16.24
CA LEU A 30 -18.69 -0.65 -15.80
C LEU A 30 -18.87 -0.27 -14.32
N ILE A 31 -20.12 -0.24 -13.83
CA ILE A 31 -20.48 0.00 -12.43
C ILE A 31 -20.05 -1.19 -11.57
N ASN A 32 -20.35 -2.44 -11.98
CA ASN A 32 -19.84 -3.62 -11.28
C ASN A 32 -18.31 -3.71 -11.30
N ARG A 33 -17.64 -3.20 -12.34
CA ARG A 33 -16.18 -3.10 -12.40
C ARG A 33 -15.63 -2.03 -11.44
N ALA A 34 -16.24 -0.85 -11.39
CA ALA A 34 -15.82 0.24 -10.51
C ALA A 34 -16.09 -0.11 -9.03
N GLU A 35 -17.24 -0.70 -8.73
CA GLU A 35 -17.63 -1.16 -7.40
C GLU A 35 -16.77 -2.34 -6.93
N GLY A 36 -16.51 -3.32 -7.80
CA GLY A 36 -15.60 -4.43 -7.51
C GLY A 36 -14.15 -3.98 -7.30
N LYS A 37 -13.68 -2.98 -8.04
CA LYS A 37 -12.36 -2.34 -7.88
C LYS A 37 -12.25 -1.60 -6.54
N ALA A 38 -13.24 -0.78 -6.22
CA ALA A 38 -13.29 -0.04 -4.96
C ALA A 38 -13.36 -1.00 -3.76
N SER A 39 -14.20 -2.03 -3.83
CA SER A 39 -14.32 -3.07 -2.81
C SER A 39 -13.02 -3.86 -2.64
N LEU A 40 -12.36 -4.27 -3.74
CA LEU A 40 -11.06 -4.96 -3.63
C LEU A 40 -10.00 -4.06 -3.00
N ARG A 41 -9.89 -2.79 -3.40
CA ARG A 41 -8.96 -1.83 -2.79
C ARG A 41 -9.24 -1.70 -1.30
N GLN A 42 -10.49 -1.46 -0.90
CA GLN A 42 -10.88 -1.29 0.49
C GLN A 42 -10.62 -2.54 1.33
N ASN A 43 -10.99 -3.72 0.83
CA ASN A 43 -10.74 -5.00 1.51
C ASN A 43 -9.24 -5.28 1.66
N THR A 44 -8.45 -4.96 0.63
CA THR A 44 -6.99 -5.10 0.66
C THR A 44 -6.37 -4.17 1.68
N THR A 45 -6.75 -2.89 1.69
CA THR A 45 -6.27 -1.91 2.67
C THR A 45 -6.62 -2.34 4.09
N ASN A 46 -7.86 -2.78 4.34
CA ASN A 46 -8.28 -3.28 5.64
C ASN A 46 -7.50 -4.52 6.07
N GLY A 47 -7.28 -5.46 5.13
CA GLY A 47 -6.53 -6.67 5.37
C GLY A 47 -5.05 -6.43 5.68
N LEU A 48 -4.39 -5.58 4.89
CA LEU A 48 -3.01 -5.17 5.12
C LEU A 48 -2.87 -4.43 6.46
N ARG A 49 -3.82 -3.54 6.80
CA ARG A 49 -3.84 -2.83 8.08
C ARG A 49 -3.96 -3.79 9.27
N LEU A 50 -4.86 -4.77 9.18
CA LEU A 50 -4.99 -5.82 10.20
C LEU A 50 -3.68 -6.60 10.35
N LEU A 51 -3.16 -7.15 9.26
CA LEU A 51 -1.92 -7.93 9.27
C LEU A 51 -0.74 -7.14 9.83
N ARG A 52 -0.57 -5.89 9.42
CA ARG A 52 0.46 -5.00 9.96
C ARG A 52 0.30 -4.82 11.47
N SER A 53 -0.91 -4.51 11.94
CA SER A 53 -1.19 -4.30 13.36
C SER A 53 -0.82 -5.53 14.20
N GLU A 54 -1.15 -6.73 13.74
CA GLU A 54 -0.79 -7.97 14.44
C GLU A 54 0.71 -8.23 14.42
N VAL A 55 1.38 -8.01 13.28
CA VAL A 55 2.84 -8.12 13.21
C VAL A 55 3.48 -7.15 14.20
N GLU A 56 3.06 -5.89 14.25
CA GLU A 56 3.63 -4.88 15.14
C GLU A 56 3.46 -5.17 16.62
N ARG A 57 2.36 -5.84 17.01
CA ARG A 57 2.10 -6.26 18.40
C ARG A 57 2.78 -7.59 18.75
N SER A 58 3.14 -8.39 17.75
CA SER A 58 3.82 -9.67 17.96
C SER A 58 5.20 -9.48 18.59
N MET A 59 5.64 -10.45 19.38
CA MET A 59 6.98 -10.51 19.95
C MET A 59 8.04 -10.84 18.88
N HIS A 60 7.69 -11.82 18.05
CA HIS A 60 8.47 -12.33 16.94
C HIS A 60 7.57 -13.14 16.01
N ILE A 61 8.14 -13.48 14.86
CA ILE A 61 7.54 -14.26 13.80
C ILE A 61 8.09 -15.67 13.87
N MET A 62 7.23 -16.65 13.64
CA MET A 62 7.61 -18.06 13.49
C MET A 62 7.53 -18.43 12.02
N VAL A 63 8.55 -19.12 11.52
CA VAL A 63 8.62 -19.58 10.13
C VAL A 63 9.14 -21.00 10.06
N ASN A 64 8.75 -21.74 9.02
CA ASN A 64 9.40 -23.01 8.71
C ASN A 64 10.77 -22.74 8.08
N GLY A 65 11.78 -23.56 8.41
CA GLY A 65 13.15 -23.37 7.93
C GLY A 65 13.94 -22.33 8.74
N SER A 66 13.55 -22.09 9.99
CA SER A 66 14.30 -21.21 10.89
C SER A 66 15.71 -21.76 11.19
N LYS A 67 16.67 -20.88 11.50
CA LYS A 67 18.01 -21.32 11.92
C LYS A 67 17.93 -21.97 13.29
N ALA A 68 18.37 -23.22 13.39
CA ALA A 68 18.41 -23.99 14.65
C ALA A 68 19.08 -23.26 15.83
N SER A 69 19.99 -22.31 15.55
CA SER A 69 20.68 -21.50 16.57
C SER A 69 19.79 -20.46 17.27
N GLN A 70 18.57 -20.21 16.80
CA GLN A 70 17.65 -19.23 17.40
C GLN A 70 16.65 -19.87 18.37
N GLY A 71 16.58 -21.21 18.45
CA GLY A 71 15.67 -21.95 19.33
C GLY A 71 14.31 -22.27 18.68
N GLY A 72 13.57 -23.20 19.30
CA GLY A 72 12.29 -23.70 18.80
C GLY A 72 11.15 -22.66 18.76
N ASP A 73 11.29 -21.58 19.54
CA ASP A 73 10.28 -20.51 19.61
C ASP A 73 10.04 -19.79 18.27
N PHE A 74 10.99 -19.85 17.33
CA PHE A 74 10.89 -19.25 15.99
C PHE A 74 10.56 -20.28 14.90
N ASP A 75 10.54 -21.57 15.23
CA ASP A 75 10.18 -22.63 14.29
C ASP A 75 8.67 -22.85 14.33
N LEU A 76 8.02 -22.61 13.19
CA LEU A 76 6.59 -22.85 13.05
C LEU A 76 6.25 -24.36 13.15
N ALA A 77 7.22 -25.23 12.91
CA ALA A 77 7.08 -26.68 13.04
C ALA A 77 7.34 -27.22 14.47
N ASP A 78 7.61 -26.36 15.45
CA ASP A 78 7.85 -26.79 16.83
C ASP A 78 6.60 -27.48 17.43
N GLU A 79 6.84 -28.53 18.24
CA GLU A 79 5.79 -29.33 18.86
C GLU A 79 4.82 -28.49 19.70
N GLN A 80 5.30 -27.40 20.31
CA GLN A 80 4.47 -26.52 21.13
C GLN A 80 3.35 -25.83 20.36
N TYR A 81 3.46 -25.72 19.03
CA TYR A 81 2.47 -25.08 18.16
C TYR A 81 1.62 -26.07 17.36
N ALA A 82 1.92 -27.36 17.44
CA ALA A 82 1.30 -28.40 16.61
C ALA A 82 -0.22 -28.51 16.83
N ALA A 83 -0.69 -28.41 18.08
CA ALA A 83 -2.11 -28.52 18.41
C ALA A 83 -2.94 -27.37 17.80
N SER A 84 -2.45 -26.15 17.91
CA SER A 84 -3.11 -24.93 17.42
C SER A 84 -3.11 -24.90 15.88
N LEU A 85 -2.00 -25.31 15.25
CA LEU A 85 -1.92 -25.51 13.80
C LEU A 85 -2.88 -26.59 13.28
N GLN A 86 -2.98 -27.74 13.97
CA GLN A 86 -3.94 -28.78 13.62
C GLN A 86 -5.39 -28.28 13.72
N THR A 87 -5.70 -27.46 14.72
CA THR A 87 -7.01 -26.83 14.87
C THR A 87 -7.34 -25.92 13.68
N CYS A 88 -6.38 -25.11 13.24
CA CYS A 88 -6.53 -24.28 12.04
C CYS A 88 -6.77 -25.10 10.77
N GLN A 89 -5.99 -26.16 10.57
CA GLN A 89 -6.14 -27.05 9.42
C GLN A 89 -7.48 -27.80 9.45
N ALA A 90 -7.94 -28.24 10.62
CA ALA A 90 -9.24 -28.88 10.80
C ALA A 90 -10.38 -27.92 10.44
N LYS A 91 -10.36 -26.68 10.94
CA LYS A 91 -11.38 -25.66 10.62
C LYS A 91 -11.42 -25.29 9.14
N ALA A 92 -10.25 -25.17 8.51
CA ALA A 92 -10.16 -24.98 7.06
C ALA A 92 -10.82 -26.17 6.32
N SER A 93 -10.49 -27.40 6.73
CA SER A 93 -11.03 -28.63 6.14
C SER A 93 -12.55 -28.73 6.28
N THR A 94 -13.12 -28.40 7.45
CA THR A 94 -14.57 -28.35 7.68
C THR A 94 -15.27 -27.36 6.74
N SER A 95 -14.59 -26.26 6.40
CA SER A 95 -15.09 -25.25 5.46
C SER A 95 -14.74 -25.54 4.00
N ASN A 96 -14.24 -26.75 3.70
CA ASN A 96 -13.72 -27.17 2.40
C ASN A 96 -12.57 -26.28 1.84
N GLN A 97 -11.88 -25.56 2.72
CA GLN A 97 -10.75 -24.69 2.39
C GLN A 97 -9.42 -25.40 2.68
N VAL A 98 -8.37 -24.97 2.01
CA VAL A 98 -6.99 -25.32 2.37
C VAL A 98 -6.43 -24.22 3.24
N PHE A 99 -5.63 -24.59 4.24
CA PHE A 99 -4.84 -23.65 5.01
C PHE A 99 -3.40 -24.16 5.08
N ARG A 100 -2.54 -23.61 4.22
CA ARG A 100 -1.11 -23.88 4.21
C ARG A 100 -0.39 -22.80 5.01
N PRO A 101 -0.01 -23.06 6.27
CA PRO A 101 0.61 -22.03 7.11
C PRO A 101 1.95 -21.59 6.54
N VAL A 102 2.15 -20.27 6.43
CA VAL A 102 3.38 -19.64 5.89
C VAL A 102 4.23 -19.08 7.02
N PHE A 103 3.59 -18.34 7.93
CA PHE A 103 4.23 -17.79 9.13
C PHE A 103 3.23 -17.72 10.28
N GLY A 104 3.75 -17.70 11.50
CA GLY A 104 2.99 -17.44 12.72
C GLY A 104 3.47 -16.17 13.41
N LEU A 105 2.62 -15.58 14.24
CA LEU A 105 2.92 -14.42 15.07
C LEU A 105 2.76 -14.81 16.53
N LYS A 106 3.85 -14.79 17.28
CA LYS A 106 3.80 -15.06 18.72
C LYS A 106 3.48 -13.76 19.44
N MET A 107 2.27 -13.63 19.96
CA MET A 107 1.83 -12.45 20.70
C MET A 107 2.21 -12.56 22.18
N ILE A 108 2.43 -11.43 22.85
CA ILE A 108 2.61 -11.43 24.32
C ILE A 108 1.28 -11.65 25.05
N GLU A 109 0.19 -11.16 24.45
CA GLU A 109 -1.16 -11.21 25.00
C GLU A 109 -1.85 -12.55 24.72
N LEU A 110 -1.24 -13.42 23.89
CA LEU A 110 -1.82 -14.71 23.51
C LEU A 110 -1.00 -15.91 23.93
N THR A 111 -1.70 -16.92 24.46
CA THR A 111 -1.16 -18.26 24.70
C THR A 111 -0.86 -18.94 23.37
N ASP A 112 -1.86 -19.04 22.51
CA ASP A 112 -1.74 -19.59 21.17
C ASP A 112 -1.30 -18.52 20.14
N PRO A 113 -0.41 -18.86 19.20
CA PRO A 113 -0.07 -17.92 18.14
C PRO A 113 -1.22 -17.62 17.17
N VAL A 114 -1.09 -16.51 16.45
CA VAL A 114 -1.90 -16.23 15.26
C VAL A 114 -1.14 -16.70 14.03
N PHE A 115 -1.76 -17.52 13.18
CA PHE A 115 -1.15 -18.08 11.99
C PHE A 115 -1.68 -17.42 10.72
N TYR A 116 -0.79 -17.18 9.77
CA TYR A 116 -1.12 -16.74 8.43
C TYR A 116 -0.76 -17.82 7.42
N GLY A 117 -1.71 -18.18 6.57
CA GLY A 117 -1.58 -19.28 5.62
C GLY A 117 -2.20 -18.99 4.27
N ILE A 118 -1.67 -19.64 3.23
CA ILE A 118 -2.26 -19.59 1.89
C ILE A 118 -3.48 -20.50 1.83
N SER A 119 -4.54 -19.95 1.26
CA SER A 119 -5.81 -20.61 0.97
C SER A 119 -6.21 -20.34 -0.47
N THR A 120 -7.26 -20.99 -0.95
CA THR A 120 -7.91 -20.60 -2.21
C THR A 120 -8.77 -19.36 -2.01
N SER A 121 -8.77 -18.47 -3.00
CA SER A 121 -9.62 -17.26 -3.01
C SER A 121 -11.11 -17.58 -2.89
N SER A 122 -11.92 -16.60 -2.45
CA SER A 122 -13.38 -16.74 -2.46
C SER A 122 -13.94 -16.89 -3.88
N SER A 123 -13.29 -16.26 -4.86
CA SER A 123 -13.64 -16.37 -6.29
C SER A 123 -13.29 -17.72 -6.91
N GLY A 124 -12.43 -18.50 -6.25
CA GLY A 124 -11.91 -19.78 -6.73
C GLY A 124 -10.91 -19.67 -7.89
N LYS A 125 -10.51 -18.45 -8.27
CA LYS A 125 -9.66 -18.17 -9.44
C LYS A 125 -8.22 -17.81 -9.09
N GLY A 126 -7.97 -17.49 -7.83
CA GLY A 126 -6.64 -17.27 -7.28
C GLY A 126 -6.52 -17.78 -5.85
N TYR A 127 -5.65 -17.14 -5.10
CA TYR A 127 -5.31 -17.48 -3.73
C TYR A 127 -5.78 -16.41 -2.74
N SER A 128 -5.76 -16.73 -1.46
CA SER A 128 -5.96 -15.78 -0.38
C SER A 128 -4.92 -16.01 0.71
N LEU A 129 -4.59 -14.95 1.43
CA LEU A 129 -3.87 -15.04 2.69
C LEU A 129 -4.92 -15.04 3.80
N SER A 130 -5.06 -16.19 4.45
CA SER A 130 -5.99 -16.41 5.54
C SER A 130 -5.27 -16.26 6.88
N ARG A 131 -5.95 -15.64 7.83
CA ARG A 131 -5.57 -15.60 9.25
C ARG A 131 -6.32 -16.70 9.98
N CYS A 132 -5.63 -17.40 10.87
CA CYS A 132 -6.21 -18.31 11.83
C CYS A 132 -5.72 -17.98 13.24
N GLY A 133 -6.62 -17.73 14.18
CA GLY A 133 -6.27 -17.41 15.57
C GLY A 133 -7.47 -16.93 16.37
N ALA A 134 -7.21 -16.42 17.58
CA ALA A 134 -8.22 -15.82 18.42
C ALA A 134 -8.93 -14.64 17.72
N PRO A 135 -10.24 -14.43 17.93
CA PRO A 135 -10.96 -13.25 17.45
C PRO A 135 -10.41 -11.97 18.06
N LEU A 136 -10.41 -10.94 17.22
CA LEU A 136 -10.06 -9.58 17.58
C LEU A 136 -11.37 -8.80 17.72
N SER A 137 -11.61 -8.29 18.90
CA SER A 137 -12.73 -7.39 19.20
C SER A 137 -12.56 -6.05 18.49
N ILE A 138 -13.64 -5.27 18.41
CA ILE A 138 -13.65 -3.94 17.77
C ILE A 138 -12.67 -2.98 18.45
N ASP A 139 -12.47 -3.13 19.76
CA ASP A 139 -11.51 -2.38 20.56
C ASP A 139 -10.05 -2.87 20.40
N GLY A 140 -9.81 -3.83 19.51
CA GLY A 140 -8.50 -4.41 19.25
C GLY A 140 -8.01 -5.36 20.34
N THR A 141 -8.84 -5.76 21.30
CA THR A 141 -8.48 -6.79 22.29
C THR A 141 -8.71 -8.18 21.72
N TYR A 142 -7.85 -9.13 22.09
CA TYR A 142 -8.08 -10.53 21.75
C TYR A 142 -9.05 -11.16 22.74
N ASN A 143 -10.03 -11.90 22.22
CA ASN A 143 -10.83 -12.78 23.06
C ASN A 143 -10.28 -14.21 22.98
N GLU A 144 -9.43 -14.58 23.92
CA GLU A 144 -8.87 -15.94 24.03
C GLU A 144 -9.89 -17.02 24.43
N THR A 145 -11.04 -16.60 24.98
CA THR A 145 -12.08 -17.55 25.41
C THR A 145 -12.98 -17.99 24.27
N ASP A 146 -13.00 -17.22 23.18
CA ASP A 146 -13.73 -17.57 21.97
C ASP A 146 -12.96 -18.58 21.13
N GLU A 147 -13.72 -19.35 20.34
CA GLU A 147 -13.13 -20.38 19.49
C GLU A 147 -12.26 -19.75 18.40
N ILE A 148 -11.07 -20.33 18.17
CA ILE A 148 -10.20 -20.00 17.04
C ILE A 148 -11.03 -20.03 15.75
N PHE A 149 -10.80 -19.09 14.84
CA PHE A 149 -11.50 -19.04 13.56
C PHE A 149 -10.52 -18.72 12.42
N ILE A 150 -10.93 -19.08 11.20
CA ILE A 150 -10.19 -18.79 9.98
C ILE A 150 -10.93 -17.71 9.18
N ALA A 151 -10.22 -16.68 8.75
CA ALA A 151 -10.76 -15.61 7.92
C ALA A 151 -9.78 -15.20 6.82
N ARG A 152 -10.29 -14.90 5.63
CA ARG A 152 -9.48 -14.32 4.55
C ARG A 152 -9.17 -12.87 4.89
N VAL A 153 -7.89 -12.54 4.95
CA VAL A 153 -7.41 -11.18 5.23
C VAL A 153 -7.07 -10.47 3.93
N ILE A 154 -6.41 -11.16 3.01
CA ILE A 154 -6.15 -10.68 1.66
C ILE A 154 -6.73 -11.72 0.71
N ASP A 155 -7.61 -11.31 -0.20
CA ASP A 155 -8.25 -12.21 -1.16
C ASP A 155 -7.85 -11.85 -2.59
N ASP A 156 -8.11 -12.77 -3.52
CA ASP A 156 -7.80 -12.63 -4.95
C ASP A 156 -6.30 -12.40 -5.26
N ILE A 157 -5.39 -12.97 -4.46
CA ILE A 157 -3.96 -13.06 -4.80
C ILE A 157 -3.85 -13.81 -6.13
N ALA A 158 -3.13 -13.21 -7.07
CA ALA A 158 -3.07 -13.70 -8.43
C ALA A 158 -2.34 -15.04 -8.55
N VAL A 159 -2.56 -15.68 -9.70
CA VAL A 159 -1.92 -16.94 -10.08
C VAL A 159 -0.77 -16.60 -11.00
N MET A 160 0.44 -17.11 -10.71
CA MET A 160 1.61 -16.86 -11.54
C MET A 160 1.36 -17.35 -12.98
N PRO A 161 1.56 -16.50 -14.01
CA PRO A 161 1.31 -16.85 -15.41
C PRO A 161 2.39 -17.83 -15.91
N CYS A 162 2.25 -18.31 -17.14
CA CYS A 162 3.28 -19.15 -17.75
C CYS A 162 4.38 -18.27 -18.36
N ALA A 163 5.65 -18.55 -18.05
CA ALA A 163 6.78 -17.73 -18.47
C ALA A 163 6.91 -17.62 -20.00
N ASN A 164 6.63 -18.69 -20.78
CA ASN A 164 6.84 -18.73 -22.23
C ASN A 164 5.92 -19.72 -23.00
N GLY A 165 4.66 -19.90 -22.58
CA GLY A 165 3.65 -20.68 -23.33
C GLY A 165 3.72 -22.21 -23.20
N GLU A 166 4.85 -22.79 -22.78
CA GLU A 166 4.97 -24.21 -22.43
C GLU A 166 5.21 -24.38 -20.93
N CYS A 167 4.12 -24.44 -20.17
CA CYS A 167 4.16 -24.79 -18.75
C CYS A 167 3.32 -26.05 -18.54
N THR A 168 3.99 -27.15 -18.18
CA THR A 168 3.34 -28.43 -17.95
C THR A 168 3.06 -28.63 -16.46
N ASP A 169 1.78 -28.61 -16.08
CA ASP A 169 1.31 -29.14 -14.78
C ASP A 169 1.05 -30.65 -14.85
N THR A 170 1.88 -31.40 -15.58
CA THR A 170 1.59 -32.82 -15.82
C THR A 170 2.02 -33.67 -14.64
N GLU A 171 1.05 -34.14 -13.86
CA GLU A 171 1.15 -35.49 -13.30
C GLU A 171 1.24 -36.52 -14.44
N GLU A 172 1.61 -37.76 -14.09
CA GLU A 172 1.62 -38.97 -14.94
C GLU A 172 0.28 -39.28 -15.68
N SER A 173 -0.73 -38.39 -15.64
CA SER A 173 -2.09 -38.63 -16.13
C SER A 173 -2.74 -37.48 -16.92
N ASN A 174 -1.99 -36.49 -17.45
CA ASN A 174 -2.51 -35.44 -18.35
C ASN A 174 -3.60 -34.50 -17.74
N LYS A 175 -3.69 -34.37 -16.41
CA LYS A 175 -4.62 -33.44 -15.74
C LYS A 175 -3.90 -32.28 -15.05
N THR A 176 -4.35 -31.06 -15.34
CA THR A 176 -3.95 -29.82 -14.67
C THR A 176 -4.32 -29.86 -13.18
N LYS A 177 -3.34 -29.69 -12.27
CA LYS A 177 -3.56 -29.68 -10.81
C LYS A 177 -4.60 -28.63 -10.40
N GLN A 178 -5.46 -28.91 -9.42
CA GLN A 178 -6.37 -27.85 -8.94
C GLN A 178 -5.59 -26.84 -8.09
N LEU A 179 -6.02 -25.57 -8.06
CA LEU A 179 -5.37 -24.54 -7.21
C LEU A 179 -5.34 -24.95 -5.73
N LYS A 180 -6.35 -25.70 -5.29
CA LYS A 180 -6.43 -26.29 -3.95
C LYS A 180 -5.26 -27.26 -3.68
N ASP A 181 -4.92 -28.09 -4.66
CA ASP A 181 -3.82 -29.07 -4.53
C ASP A 181 -2.47 -28.34 -4.51
N ILE A 182 -2.30 -27.35 -5.39
CA ILE A 182 -1.10 -26.49 -5.43
C ILE A 182 -0.91 -25.75 -4.10
N ALA A 183 -1.96 -25.13 -3.56
CA ALA A 183 -1.90 -24.47 -2.25
C ALA A 183 -1.50 -25.44 -1.14
N SER A 184 -2.00 -26.68 -1.18
CA SER A 184 -1.72 -27.69 -0.15
C SER A 184 -0.27 -28.16 -0.18
N SER A 185 0.31 -28.30 -1.39
CA SER A 185 1.70 -28.74 -1.58
C SER A 185 2.71 -27.59 -1.67
N LEU A 186 2.29 -26.34 -1.46
CA LEU A 186 3.14 -25.18 -1.65
C LEU A 186 4.35 -25.21 -0.71
N ASP A 187 5.55 -25.01 -1.28
CA ASP A 187 6.74 -24.78 -0.47
C ASP A 187 6.72 -23.35 0.08
N VAL A 188 6.84 -23.28 1.40
CA VAL A 188 6.74 -22.07 2.21
C VAL A 188 7.90 -21.99 3.20
N ASN A 189 8.90 -22.87 3.07
CA ASN A 189 10.06 -22.87 3.92
C ASN A 189 10.95 -21.67 3.60
N PHE A 190 11.34 -20.93 4.62
CA PHE A 190 12.23 -19.80 4.47
C PHE A 190 13.66 -20.30 4.28
N SER A 191 14.37 -19.71 3.32
CA SER A 191 15.81 -19.90 3.18
C SER A 191 16.52 -19.32 4.40
N THR A 192 17.45 -20.07 4.98
CA THR A 192 18.25 -19.62 6.12
C THR A 192 19.27 -18.54 5.74
N ASP A 193 19.61 -18.41 4.46
CA ASP A 193 20.60 -17.45 3.98
C ASP A 193 19.94 -16.13 3.55
N SER A 194 18.88 -16.21 2.75
CA SER A 194 18.18 -15.03 2.23
C SER A 194 16.99 -14.60 3.07
N TYR A 195 16.54 -15.42 4.02
CA TYR A 195 15.34 -15.17 4.84
C TYR A 195 14.07 -14.91 4.02
N THR A 196 13.95 -15.58 2.87
CA THR A 196 12.77 -15.48 1.99
C THR A 196 12.13 -16.84 1.77
N THR A 197 10.82 -16.88 1.52
CA THR A 197 10.17 -18.04 0.90
C THR A 197 10.73 -18.28 -0.52
N PRO A 198 10.56 -19.47 -1.13
CA PRO A 198 11.04 -19.75 -2.48
C PRO A 198 10.39 -18.85 -3.53
N GLU A 199 11.03 -18.77 -4.69
CA GLU A 199 10.45 -18.11 -5.87
C GLU A 199 9.25 -18.89 -6.37
N ARG A 200 8.26 -18.13 -6.87
CA ARG A 200 6.99 -18.64 -7.33
C ARG A 200 7.08 -18.98 -8.80
N ILE A 201 6.54 -20.16 -9.11
CA ILE A 201 6.49 -20.70 -10.47
C ILE A 201 5.06 -20.75 -10.99
N TYR A 202 4.89 -21.23 -12.23
CA TYR A 202 3.60 -21.34 -12.89
C TYR A 202 2.50 -21.87 -11.96
N ARG A 203 1.40 -21.12 -11.91
CA ARG A 203 0.20 -21.36 -11.10
C ARG A 203 0.33 -21.33 -9.59
N GLU A 204 1.50 -21.07 -9.04
CA GLU A 204 1.64 -20.73 -7.63
C GLU A 204 1.10 -19.32 -7.34
N PRO A 205 0.85 -18.95 -6.06
CA PRO A 205 0.43 -17.59 -5.71
C PRO A 205 1.48 -16.56 -6.10
N ALA A 206 1.04 -15.42 -6.66
CA ALA A 206 1.85 -14.22 -6.87
C ALA A 206 2.12 -13.48 -5.53
N LEU A 207 2.68 -14.20 -4.56
CA LEU A 207 3.05 -13.71 -3.24
C LEU A 207 4.31 -14.41 -2.74
N ARG A 208 5.33 -13.63 -2.42
CA ARG A 208 6.56 -14.08 -1.75
C ARG A 208 6.85 -13.21 -0.54
N ILE A 209 7.39 -13.82 0.51
CA ILE A 209 7.57 -13.18 1.80
C ILE A 209 9.06 -13.22 2.20
N GLU A 210 9.54 -12.09 2.71
CA GLU A 210 10.85 -11.89 3.32
C GLU A 210 10.68 -11.64 4.82
N THR A 211 11.60 -12.22 5.61
CA THR A 211 11.82 -11.90 7.02
C THR A 211 13.27 -11.47 7.26
N ASP A 212 13.61 -11.05 8.48
CA ASP A 212 14.96 -10.62 8.83
C ASP A 212 15.68 -11.70 9.66
N PRO A 213 17.00 -11.60 9.85
CA PRO A 213 17.76 -12.56 10.65
C PRO A 213 17.30 -12.73 12.10
N ASN A 214 16.49 -11.82 12.62
CA ASN A 214 15.94 -11.86 13.97
C ASN A 214 14.48 -12.34 14.00
N TYR A 215 13.90 -12.74 12.86
CA TYR A 215 12.51 -13.17 12.71
C TYR A 215 11.51 -12.17 13.29
N LYS A 216 11.69 -10.90 12.94
CA LYS A 216 10.82 -9.78 13.30
C LYS A 216 10.21 -9.10 12.09
N LEU A 217 10.73 -9.25 10.89
CA LEU A 217 10.15 -8.63 9.68
C LEU A 217 9.13 -9.54 8.99
N VAL A 218 7.96 -9.00 8.61
CA VAL A 218 7.15 -9.53 7.52
C VAL A 218 7.17 -8.51 6.39
N LYS A 219 7.69 -8.89 5.23
CA LYS A 219 7.71 -8.02 4.05
C LYS A 219 7.28 -8.80 2.82
N PHE A 220 6.35 -8.23 2.05
CA PHE A 220 5.98 -8.78 0.74
C PHE A 220 7.00 -8.32 -0.29
N ILE A 221 7.49 -9.27 -1.06
CA ILE A 221 8.50 -9.08 -2.09
C ILE A 221 8.03 -9.69 -3.40
N ASP A 222 8.78 -9.42 -4.45
CA ASP A 222 8.52 -9.90 -5.80
C ASP A 222 8.43 -11.44 -5.83
N PRO A 223 7.35 -12.02 -6.39
CA PRO A 223 7.17 -13.48 -6.44
C PRO A 223 8.29 -14.20 -7.18
N ASN A 224 8.93 -13.55 -8.14
CA ASN A 224 10.04 -14.11 -8.92
C ASN A 224 11.09 -13.03 -9.21
N THR A 225 12.38 -13.36 -9.16
CA THR A 225 13.48 -12.41 -9.46
C THR A 225 14.06 -12.56 -10.87
N GLY A 226 13.60 -13.55 -11.62
CA GLY A 226 14.04 -13.86 -12.97
C GLY A 226 13.38 -13.00 -14.05
N THR A 227 14.12 -12.78 -15.14
CA THR A 227 13.62 -12.14 -16.37
C THR A 227 12.79 -13.09 -17.23
N GLU A 228 12.51 -14.32 -16.77
CA GLU A 228 11.85 -15.37 -17.55
C GLU A 228 10.37 -15.08 -17.81
N TYR A 229 9.72 -14.35 -16.90
CA TYR A 229 8.35 -13.89 -17.10
C TYR A 229 8.39 -12.56 -17.86
N ASN A 230 8.20 -12.62 -19.18
CA ASN A 230 8.12 -11.45 -20.07
C ASN A 230 6.89 -10.56 -19.80
N ASP A 231 5.95 -11.03 -18.98
CA ASP A 231 4.73 -10.31 -18.64
C ASP A 231 4.92 -9.55 -17.33
N ASN A 232 5.42 -8.31 -17.41
CA ASN A 232 5.07 -7.09 -16.63
C ASN A 232 4.63 -7.15 -15.13
N LEU A 233 4.73 -8.29 -14.44
CA LEU A 233 4.06 -8.64 -13.19
C LEU A 233 5.04 -9.29 -12.20
N ASN A 234 6.23 -8.69 -12.10
CA ASN A 234 7.26 -9.13 -11.17
C ASN A 234 6.91 -8.83 -9.71
N GLU A 235 5.83 -8.08 -9.44
CA GLU A 235 5.42 -7.70 -8.09
C GLU A 235 4.38 -8.67 -7.55
N SER A 236 4.37 -8.85 -6.23
CA SER A 236 3.24 -9.51 -5.57
C SER A 236 1.97 -8.74 -5.91
N HIS A 237 0.88 -9.41 -6.31
CA HIS A 237 -0.31 -8.70 -6.78
C HIS A 237 -1.61 -9.49 -6.62
N LEU A 238 -2.71 -8.74 -6.59
CA LEU A 238 -4.07 -9.24 -6.64
C LEU A 238 -4.60 -9.12 -8.07
N GLN A 239 -5.46 -10.06 -8.47
CA GLN A 239 -6.07 -10.07 -9.79
C GLN A 239 -7.55 -10.41 -9.73
N LEU A 240 -8.39 -9.45 -10.11
CA LEU A 240 -9.80 -9.73 -10.40
C LEU A 240 -9.90 -10.31 -11.79
N SER A 241 -10.51 -11.48 -11.93
CA SER A 241 -10.74 -12.11 -13.22
C SER A 241 -12.21 -12.49 -13.41
N ASN A 242 -12.75 -12.22 -14.60
CA ASN A 242 -13.98 -12.86 -15.08
C ASN A 242 -13.63 -13.97 -16.07
N SER A 243 -14.59 -14.85 -16.35
CA SER A 243 -14.51 -16.17 -17.00
C SER A 243 -13.64 -16.34 -18.26
N SER A 244 -13.00 -15.29 -18.77
CA SER A 244 -11.96 -15.38 -19.81
C SER A 244 -10.90 -14.25 -19.81
N ARG A 245 -10.92 -13.26 -18.91
CA ARG A 245 -9.96 -12.13 -18.89
C ARG A 245 -9.67 -11.57 -17.49
N SER A 246 -8.42 -11.19 -17.26
CA SER A 246 -7.99 -10.30 -16.18
C SER A 246 -8.71 -8.95 -16.31
N LEU A 247 -9.43 -8.54 -15.27
CA LEU A 247 -10.18 -7.28 -15.22
C LEU A 247 -9.38 -6.16 -14.57
N SER A 248 -8.58 -6.48 -13.55
CA SER A 248 -7.76 -5.50 -12.82
C SER A 248 -6.62 -6.20 -12.09
N ILE A 249 -5.45 -5.56 -12.08
CA ILE A 249 -4.26 -6.00 -11.35
C ILE A 249 -3.94 -4.94 -10.31
N TYR A 250 -3.74 -5.35 -9.06
CA TYR A 250 -3.34 -4.48 -7.95
C TYR A 250 -2.07 -4.98 -7.31
N PRO A 251 -0.96 -4.23 -7.35
CA PRO A 251 0.24 -4.63 -6.66
C PRO A 251 0.00 -4.64 -5.14
N LEU A 252 0.63 -5.60 -4.48
CA LEU A 252 0.46 -5.91 -3.07
C LEU A 252 1.81 -5.71 -2.37
N TYR A 253 1.87 -4.68 -1.54
CA TYR A 253 3.07 -4.37 -0.76
C TYR A 253 2.77 -4.36 0.73
N LEU A 254 3.70 -4.92 1.51
CA LEU A 254 3.67 -4.86 2.97
C LEU A 254 5.11 -4.82 3.48
N ALA A 255 5.34 -4.09 4.57
CA ALA A 255 6.51 -4.29 5.44
C ALA A 255 6.13 -3.92 6.88
N ALA A 256 6.30 -4.85 7.82
CA ALA A 256 5.94 -4.68 9.22
C ALA A 256 6.96 -5.37 10.13
N PHE A 257 7.25 -4.78 11.31
CA PHE A 257 8.20 -5.34 12.28
C PHE A 257 7.51 -5.76 13.59
N ALA A 258 7.87 -6.93 14.11
CA ALA A 258 7.52 -7.40 15.43
C ALA A 258 8.12 -6.52 16.52
N ARG A 259 7.25 -6.13 17.47
CA ARG A 259 7.49 -5.05 18.44
C ARG A 259 8.23 -3.89 17.78
N ALA A 260 7.69 -3.42 16.67
CA ALA A 260 8.16 -2.18 16.06
C ALA A 260 8.19 -1.13 17.16
N ASP A 261 9.33 -0.44 17.29
CA ASP A 261 9.45 0.61 18.27
C ASP A 261 8.60 1.78 17.79
N LYS A 262 7.37 1.87 18.29
CA LYS A 262 6.50 3.03 18.07
C LYS A 262 7.00 4.25 18.86
N ARG A 263 8.08 4.12 19.64
CA ARG A 263 8.73 5.27 20.26
C ARG A 263 9.42 6.03 19.13
N LEU A 264 8.76 7.13 18.80
CA LEU A 264 9.34 8.37 18.32
C LEU A 264 10.59 8.71 19.16
N GLU A 265 11.72 8.05 18.92
CA GLU A 265 12.98 8.61 19.36
C GLU A 265 13.13 9.95 18.65
N ASN A 266 13.49 10.99 19.40
CA ASN A 266 13.70 12.38 18.98
C ASN A 266 14.84 12.54 17.95
N TYR A 267 14.80 11.79 16.85
CA TYR A 267 15.51 12.03 15.62
C TYR A 267 14.50 12.72 14.72
N GLY A 268 14.69 14.03 14.53
CA GLY A 268 13.70 14.97 13.99
C GLY A 268 12.76 14.39 12.94
N GLU A 269 11.48 14.65 13.16
CA GLU A 269 10.31 14.29 12.36
C GLU A 269 9.81 12.86 12.53
N THR A 270 8.71 12.83 13.29
CA THR A 270 7.63 11.87 13.28
C THR A 270 7.83 10.71 12.29
N GLY A 271 8.29 9.58 12.82
CA GLY A 271 8.40 8.31 12.11
C GLY A 271 7.22 7.43 12.45
N ILE A 272 6.16 7.51 11.66
CA ILE A 272 5.13 6.46 11.56
C ILE A 272 5.07 6.05 10.10
N ALA A 273 4.96 4.73 9.90
CA ALA A 273 4.86 4.12 8.59
C ALA A 273 3.65 4.67 7.82
N ILE A 274 3.94 5.23 6.65
CA ILE A 274 2.93 5.81 5.78
C ILE A 274 2.22 4.65 5.07
N ASP A 275 0.96 4.42 5.42
CA ASP A 275 0.08 3.38 4.83
C ASP A 275 -1.12 4.01 4.10
N SER A 276 -0.93 5.22 3.58
CA SER A 276 -1.96 5.99 2.88
C SER A 276 -1.54 6.23 1.44
N ALA A 277 -2.45 5.98 0.49
CA ALA A 277 -2.27 6.29 -0.92
C ALA A 277 -1.78 7.74 -1.08
N PHE A 278 -0.54 7.91 -1.56
CA PHE A 278 0.14 9.22 -1.63
C PHE A 278 -0.42 10.15 -2.69
N PHE A 279 -1.10 9.54 -3.68
CA PHE A 279 -1.65 10.20 -4.83
C PHE A 279 -3.19 10.14 -4.71
N PRO A 280 -3.89 11.31 -4.72
CA PRO A 280 -5.33 11.29 -4.90
C PRO A 280 -5.71 10.63 -6.23
N GLU A 281 -6.95 10.16 -6.33
CA GLU A 281 -7.44 9.44 -7.52
C GLU A 281 -7.17 10.23 -8.81
N LEU A 282 -6.45 9.60 -9.73
CA LEU A 282 -5.98 10.22 -10.97
C LEU A 282 -7.12 10.36 -11.98
N ASN A 283 -7.83 11.48 -11.92
CA ASN A 283 -8.87 11.83 -12.89
C ASN A 283 -8.31 12.62 -14.10
N SER A 284 -7.01 12.49 -14.39
CA SER A 284 -6.30 13.30 -15.41
C SER A 284 -5.50 12.41 -16.36
N ASP A 285 -5.53 12.76 -17.64
CA ASP A 285 -4.95 11.98 -18.73
C ASP A 285 -3.55 12.45 -19.18
N ARG A 286 -3.07 13.60 -18.69
CA ARG A 286 -1.78 14.21 -19.07
C ARG A 286 -1.05 14.75 -17.86
N VAL A 287 -0.26 13.88 -17.24
CA VAL A 287 0.20 14.03 -15.86
C VAL A 287 1.72 14.23 -15.77
N ALA A 288 2.17 15.21 -14.99
CA ALA A 288 3.58 15.37 -14.65
C ALA A 288 3.82 14.98 -13.19
N PHE A 289 4.61 13.93 -12.94
CA PHE A 289 5.05 13.55 -11.60
C PHE A 289 6.42 14.14 -11.31
N LEU A 290 6.51 14.85 -10.19
CA LEU A 290 7.72 15.44 -9.64
C LEU A 290 7.88 14.89 -8.24
N VAL A 291 8.93 14.10 -8.05
CA VAL A 291 9.16 13.39 -6.79
C VAL A 291 10.51 13.75 -6.19
N ASP A 292 10.54 13.88 -4.88
CA ASP A 292 11.76 14.22 -4.15
C ASP A 292 12.74 13.05 -4.15
N GLY A 293 13.93 13.33 -4.65
CA GLY A 293 15.06 12.44 -4.77
C GLY A 293 16.16 12.71 -3.75
N SER A 294 15.95 13.67 -2.83
CA SER A 294 16.97 14.15 -1.90
C SER A 294 17.34 13.11 -0.83
N GLY A 295 18.43 13.38 -0.12
CA GLY A 295 18.94 12.50 0.92
C GLY A 295 18.02 12.33 2.13
N SER A 296 17.15 13.31 2.44
CA SER A 296 16.16 13.18 3.52
C SER A 296 15.19 12.04 3.27
N MET A 297 14.92 11.72 2.00
CA MET A 297 14.11 10.57 1.60
C MET A 297 14.73 9.23 2.00
N SER A 298 16.02 9.19 2.37
CA SER A 298 16.64 7.99 2.96
C SER A 298 16.29 7.77 4.44
N ALA A 299 15.55 8.69 5.07
CA ALA A 299 15.12 8.55 6.45
C ALA A 299 14.27 7.28 6.62
N CYS A 300 14.58 6.51 7.65
CA CYS A 300 13.80 5.34 8.00
C CYS A 300 12.49 5.76 8.67
N ILE A 301 11.37 5.28 8.15
CA ILE A 301 10.03 5.55 8.71
C ILE A 301 9.50 4.36 9.52
N LEU A 302 10.16 3.20 9.44
CA LEU A 302 9.79 2.02 10.20
C LEU A 302 11.02 1.28 10.74
N TRP A 303 11.38 1.58 11.98
CA TRP A 303 12.49 0.95 12.68
C TRP A 303 12.08 -0.37 13.33
N GLY A 304 12.86 -1.41 13.08
CA GLY A 304 12.81 -2.65 13.83
C GLY A 304 13.56 -2.52 15.16
N SER A 305 13.26 -3.45 16.07
CA SER A 305 14.02 -3.65 17.32
C SER A 305 15.24 -4.56 17.13
N GLY A 306 15.43 -5.13 15.94
CA GLY A 306 16.55 -5.99 15.56
C GLY A 306 17.76 -5.23 14.99
N ASN A 307 18.89 -5.94 14.87
CA ASN A 307 20.07 -5.47 14.16
C ASN A 307 20.29 -6.29 12.88
N GLY A 308 20.75 -5.64 11.82
CA GLY A 308 21.14 -6.23 10.56
C GLY A 308 22.40 -5.58 10.00
N ASP A 309 22.52 -5.56 8.68
CA ASP A 309 23.64 -4.94 8.01
C ASP A 309 23.70 -3.44 8.25
N LYS A 310 24.93 -2.92 8.31
CA LYS A 310 25.14 -1.49 8.53
C LYS A 310 24.70 -0.71 7.29
N ARG A 311 23.63 0.07 7.42
CA ARG A 311 23.11 0.97 6.39
C ARG A 311 23.18 2.42 6.87
N THR A 312 23.25 3.35 5.92
CA THR A 312 23.29 4.80 6.19
C THR A 312 21.92 5.40 5.90
N TYR A 313 21.43 6.22 6.81
CA TYR A 313 20.12 6.88 6.73
C TYR A 313 20.24 8.35 7.12
N TRP A 314 19.34 9.19 6.62
CA TRP A 314 19.12 10.52 7.16
C TRP A 314 18.38 10.44 8.50
N ASN A 315 18.84 11.21 9.50
CA ASN A 315 18.23 11.22 10.84
C ASN A 315 17.55 12.56 11.22
N GLY A 316 17.29 13.41 10.23
CA GLY A 316 16.76 14.76 10.40
C GLY A 316 17.83 15.86 10.40
N GLN A 317 19.09 15.54 10.73
CA GLN A 317 20.18 16.53 10.80
C GLN A 317 21.42 16.15 10.01
N ARG A 318 21.73 14.86 9.96
CA ARG A 318 22.91 14.32 9.26
C ARG A 318 22.67 12.88 8.84
N TYR A 319 23.55 12.39 7.99
CA TYR A 319 23.62 10.96 7.72
C TYR A 319 24.20 10.22 8.91
N GLN A 320 23.54 9.14 9.29
CA GLN A 320 23.95 8.24 10.36
C GLN A 320 23.97 6.81 9.84
N SER A 321 25.11 6.15 10.01
CA SER A 321 25.22 4.72 9.74
C SER A 321 24.89 3.93 10.99
N THR A 322 23.89 3.06 10.91
CA THR A 322 23.44 2.21 12.01
C THR A 322 23.27 0.77 11.55
N ARG A 323 23.34 -0.16 12.50
CA ARG A 323 22.97 -1.57 12.29
C ARG A 323 21.52 -1.84 12.66
N ARG A 324 20.80 -0.87 13.24
CA ARG A 324 19.38 -1.02 13.54
C ARG A 324 18.63 -1.30 12.24
N SER A 325 17.81 -2.35 12.22
CA SER A 325 17.10 -2.76 11.00
C SER A 325 16.03 -1.73 10.65
N CYS A 326 16.04 -1.26 9.40
CA CYS A 326 14.99 -0.42 8.84
C CYS A 326 14.17 -1.23 7.83
N ALA A 327 12.84 -1.25 7.98
CA ALA A 327 11.94 -2.01 7.11
C ALA A 327 11.55 -1.20 5.88
N MET A 328 11.47 0.12 6.06
CA MET A 328 11.02 1.04 5.02
C MET A 328 11.57 2.44 5.28
N THR A 329 12.14 3.02 4.24
CA THR A 329 12.51 4.44 4.14
C THR A 329 11.43 5.25 3.43
N ARG A 330 11.47 6.59 3.56
CA ARG A 330 10.57 7.49 2.80
C ARG A 330 10.68 7.24 1.28
N MET A 331 11.89 7.00 0.77
CA MET A 331 12.16 6.67 -0.63
C MET A 331 11.54 5.33 -1.04
N GLU A 332 11.75 4.27 -0.26
CA GLU A 332 11.17 2.95 -0.57
C GLU A 332 9.63 2.99 -0.52
N SER A 333 9.05 3.84 0.36
CA SER A 333 7.61 4.08 0.42
C SER A 333 7.09 4.83 -0.81
N LEU A 334 7.77 5.92 -1.22
CA LEU A 334 7.50 6.64 -2.47
C LEU A 334 7.57 5.71 -3.70
N GLN A 335 8.62 4.88 -3.79
CA GLN A 335 8.81 3.95 -4.89
C GLN A 335 7.60 3.01 -5.02
N LYS A 336 7.20 2.37 -3.92
CA LYS A 336 6.04 1.46 -3.90
C LYS A 336 4.77 2.10 -4.44
N GLU A 337 4.55 3.36 -4.08
CA GLU A 337 3.28 4.04 -4.35
C GLU A 337 3.23 4.65 -5.73
N LEU A 338 4.36 5.18 -6.20
CA LEU A 338 4.49 5.57 -7.59
C LEU A 338 4.40 4.35 -8.51
N LEU A 339 5.00 3.19 -8.14
CA LEU A 339 4.83 1.95 -8.89
C LEU A 339 3.36 1.51 -8.93
N ALA A 340 2.66 1.52 -7.79
CA ALA A 340 1.24 1.19 -7.73
C ALA A 340 0.38 2.08 -8.65
N VAL A 341 0.66 3.39 -8.65
CA VAL A 341 0.03 4.35 -9.56
C VAL A 341 0.35 4.03 -11.02
N LEU A 342 1.62 3.78 -11.37
CA LEU A 342 2.02 3.47 -12.74
C LEU A 342 1.37 2.19 -13.25
N THR A 343 1.29 1.16 -12.41
CA THR A 343 0.61 -0.11 -12.72
C THR A 343 -0.88 0.10 -12.93
N ASP A 344 -1.54 0.89 -12.07
CA ASP A 344 -2.96 1.22 -12.23
C ASP A 344 -3.22 1.98 -13.54
N LEU A 345 -2.40 2.99 -13.84
CA LEU A 345 -2.50 3.75 -15.09
C LEU A 345 -2.27 2.85 -16.31
N HIS A 346 -1.22 2.01 -16.29
CA HIS A 346 -0.90 1.11 -17.40
C HIS A 346 -2.07 0.16 -17.72
N HIS A 347 -2.71 -0.42 -16.70
CA HIS A 347 -3.78 -1.40 -16.92
C HIS A 347 -5.16 -0.78 -17.11
N ASN A 348 -5.48 0.30 -16.39
CA ASN A 348 -6.85 0.82 -16.31
C ASN A 348 -7.05 2.14 -17.05
N ALA A 349 -5.99 2.89 -17.33
CA ALA A 349 -6.03 4.13 -18.09
C ALA A 349 -4.85 4.22 -19.09
N PRO A 350 -4.70 3.23 -20.00
CA PRO A 350 -3.50 3.07 -20.82
C PRO A 350 -3.20 4.24 -21.75
N ASP A 351 -4.21 5.04 -22.11
CA ASP A 351 -4.05 6.24 -22.93
C ASP A 351 -3.47 7.45 -22.18
N THR A 352 -3.35 7.35 -20.84
CA THR A 352 -2.74 8.40 -20.01
C THR A 352 -1.31 8.64 -20.46
N LYS A 353 -0.95 9.90 -20.64
CA LYS A 353 0.41 10.32 -20.93
C LYS A 353 1.05 10.91 -19.69
N ILE A 354 2.30 10.53 -19.43
CA ILE A 354 3.00 10.93 -18.22
C ILE A 354 4.41 11.45 -18.48
N THR A 355 4.94 12.23 -17.53
CA THR A 355 6.38 12.47 -17.36
C THR A 355 6.79 12.16 -15.94
N LEU A 356 8.00 11.65 -15.73
CA LEU A 356 8.57 11.42 -14.40
C LEU A 356 9.84 12.25 -14.23
N THR A 357 9.91 13.01 -13.14
CA THR A 357 11.11 13.77 -12.75
C THR A 357 11.41 13.54 -11.28
N ALA A 358 12.63 13.09 -10.99
CA ALA A 358 13.17 13.10 -9.65
C ALA A 358 14.00 14.37 -9.46
N PHE A 359 13.77 15.09 -8.36
CA PHE A 359 14.50 16.32 -8.07
C PHE A 359 15.37 16.17 -6.82
N SER A 360 16.58 16.68 -6.92
CA SER A 360 17.53 16.85 -5.83
C SER A 360 18.56 17.89 -6.24
N SER A 361 19.70 18.03 -5.56
CA SER A 361 20.71 19.01 -5.95
C SER A 361 21.34 18.67 -7.30
N LYS A 362 21.61 19.68 -8.14
CA LYS A 362 22.25 19.49 -9.45
C LYS A 362 23.57 18.70 -9.34
N GLY A 363 23.72 17.65 -10.15
CA GLY A 363 24.91 16.78 -10.16
C GLY A 363 24.87 15.60 -9.19
N TYR A 364 23.80 15.48 -8.39
CA TYR A 364 23.54 14.32 -7.55
C TYR A 364 22.71 13.26 -8.29
N SER A 365 22.73 12.02 -7.80
CA SER A 365 22.24 10.85 -8.54
C SER A 365 20.76 10.93 -8.90
N ASN A 366 19.95 11.56 -8.05
CA ASN A 366 18.51 11.65 -8.21
C ASN A 366 18.03 12.98 -8.80
N HIS A 367 18.93 13.88 -9.25
CA HIS A 367 18.53 15.07 -10.01
C HIS A 367 18.46 14.71 -11.50
N ARG A 368 17.38 14.03 -11.90
CA ARG A 368 17.23 13.47 -13.24
C ARG A 368 15.78 13.29 -13.65
N GLU A 369 15.57 13.33 -14.96
CA GLU A 369 14.30 13.02 -15.59
C GLU A 369 14.32 11.61 -16.18
N TRP A 370 13.15 11.02 -16.31
CA TRP A 370 13.00 9.76 -17.02
C TRP A 370 13.19 10.00 -18.52
N SER A 371 14.19 9.32 -19.09
CA SER A 371 14.70 9.55 -20.45
C SER A 371 13.64 9.46 -21.54
N ARG A 372 12.66 8.55 -21.42
CA ARG A 372 11.57 8.44 -22.40
C ARG A 372 10.69 9.70 -22.44
N SER A 373 10.60 10.42 -21.32
CA SER A 373 9.81 11.64 -21.16
C SER A 373 10.65 12.93 -21.23
N SER A 374 11.89 12.87 -21.74
CA SER A 374 12.74 14.06 -21.89
C SER A 374 12.09 15.08 -22.83
N ASP A 375 11.52 14.61 -23.93
CA ASP A 375 10.95 15.43 -25.00
C ASP A 375 9.45 15.73 -24.81
N GLY A 376 8.84 15.25 -23.72
CA GLY A 376 7.43 15.51 -23.39
C GLY A 376 6.71 14.31 -22.79
N LEU A 377 5.39 14.41 -22.77
CA LEU A 377 4.48 13.38 -22.23
C LEU A 377 4.48 12.13 -23.12
N VAL A 378 4.69 10.96 -22.52
CA VAL A 378 4.64 9.66 -23.20
C VAL A 378 3.51 8.79 -22.68
N ARG A 379 2.92 7.97 -23.55
CA ARG A 379 1.78 7.10 -23.19
C ARG A 379 2.25 5.93 -22.32
N ILE A 380 1.64 5.76 -21.16
CA ILE A 380 2.03 4.73 -20.17
C ILE A 380 1.49 3.33 -20.50
N GLY A 381 0.47 3.22 -21.35
CA GLY A 381 -0.04 1.95 -21.86
C GLY A 381 0.95 1.19 -22.76
N ASP A 382 1.96 1.88 -23.31
CA ASP A 382 3.02 1.21 -24.09
C ASP A 382 3.91 0.40 -23.14
N VAL A 383 4.05 -0.90 -23.40
CA VAL A 383 4.80 -1.84 -22.53
C VAL A 383 6.23 -1.36 -22.27
N ASP A 384 6.95 -0.92 -23.31
CA ASP A 384 8.31 -0.40 -23.19
C ASP A 384 8.39 0.88 -22.35
N HIS A 385 7.36 1.72 -22.40
CA HIS A 385 7.28 2.93 -21.57
C HIS A 385 6.99 2.56 -20.11
N TYR A 386 6.04 1.66 -19.86
CA TYR A 386 5.75 1.18 -18.51
C TYR A 386 6.97 0.54 -17.85
N GLN A 387 7.67 -0.35 -18.55
CA GLN A 387 8.87 -0.99 -18.00
C GLN A 387 9.99 0.01 -17.73
N SER A 388 10.27 0.90 -18.68
CA SER A 388 11.30 1.93 -18.48
C SER A 388 10.94 2.92 -17.36
N ALA A 389 9.65 3.21 -17.15
CA ALA A 389 9.18 4.02 -16.04
C ALA A 389 9.40 3.29 -14.70
N LYS A 390 9.08 2.00 -14.62
CA LYS A 390 9.34 1.17 -13.43
C LYS A 390 10.82 1.11 -13.09
N GLU A 391 11.69 0.89 -14.07
CA GLU A 391 13.14 0.91 -13.88
C GLU A 391 13.64 2.25 -13.34
N PHE A 392 13.12 3.36 -13.90
CA PHE A 392 13.43 4.69 -13.39
C PHE A 392 13.07 4.83 -11.91
N VAL A 393 11.84 4.46 -11.53
CA VAL A 393 11.35 4.55 -10.14
C VAL A 393 12.17 3.63 -9.22
N ASN A 394 12.39 2.37 -9.60
CA ASN A 394 13.19 1.41 -8.82
C ASN A 394 14.64 1.87 -8.64
N SER A 395 15.18 2.64 -9.58
CA SER A 395 16.55 3.17 -9.47
C SER A 395 16.71 4.34 -8.48
N LEU A 396 15.62 4.91 -7.93
CA LEU A 396 15.69 6.08 -7.04
C LEU A 396 16.35 5.78 -5.69
N SER A 397 16.23 4.55 -5.19
CA SER A 397 16.89 4.08 -3.96
C SER A 397 18.28 3.46 -4.19
N ALA A 398 18.79 3.48 -5.42
CA ALA A 398 20.08 2.89 -5.75
C ALA A 398 21.27 3.77 -5.33
N GLY A 399 22.40 3.12 -5.06
CA GLY A 399 23.67 3.79 -4.77
C GLY A 399 23.79 4.32 -3.33
N ASP A 400 24.76 5.20 -3.13
CA ASP A 400 25.04 5.80 -1.82
C ASP A 400 24.08 6.97 -1.55
N VAL A 401 23.34 6.89 -0.44
CA VAL A 401 22.37 7.92 -0.01
C VAL A 401 23.02 9.30 0.18
N THR A 402 24.31 9.36 0.49
CA THR A 402 25.04 10.64 0.61
C THR A 402 25.25 11.34 -0.73
N ARG A 403 25.02 10.62 -1.84
CA ARG A 403 25.07 11.12 -3.22
C ARG A 403 23.69 11.49 -3.77
N TRP A 404 22.66 11.53 -2.93
CA TRP A 404 21.30 11.95 -3.32
C TRP A 404 21.10 13.48 -3.24
N GLY A 405 21.84 14.20 -2.40
CA GLY A 405 21.84 15.68 -2.37
C GLY A 405 20.67 16.29 -1.59
N GLY A 406 20.53 17.61 -1.66
CA GLY A 406 19.41 18.36 -1.03
C GLY A 406 18.23 18.59 -1.97
N THR A 407 17.15 19.16 -1.45
CA THR A 407 15.89 19.40 -2.17
C THR A 407 16.00 20.62 -3.11
N ASP A 408 16.01 20.40 -4.43
CA ASP A 408 16.04 21.46 -5.45
C ASP A 408 15.06 21.12 -6.60
N PRO A 409 13.78 21.53 -6.47
CA PRO A 409 12.72 21.16 -7.40
C PRO A 409 12.62 22.07 -8.63
N TRP A 410 13.46 23.10 -8.75
CA TRP A 410 13.18 24.25 -9.61
C TRP A 410 13.17 23.92 -11.10
N ASN A 411 14.09 23.08 -11.57
CA ASN A 411 14.14 22.64 -12.97
C ASN A 411 12.91 21.79 -13.33
N GLY A 412 12.53 20.88 -12.45
CA GLY A 412 11.34 20.04 -12.62
C GLY A 412 10.08 20.90 -12.66
N LEU A 413 9.92 21.82 -11.71
CA LEU A 413 8.76 22.71 -11.65
C LEU A 413 8.69 23.65 -12.86
N GLU A 414 9.81 24.20 -13.32
CA GLU A 414 9.82 25.02 -14.54
C GLU A 414 9.32 24.24 -15.75
N LYS A 415 9.82 23.00 -15.95
CA LYS A 415 9.35 22.12 -17.03
C LYS A 415 7.86 21.79 -16.87
N ALA A 416 7.46 21.31 -15.70
CA ALA A 416 6.10 20.84 -15.44
C ALA A 416 5.05 21.96 -15.46
N MET A 417 5.43 23.21 -15.19
CA MET A 417 4.54 24.38 -15.17
C MET A 417 4.55 25.18 -16.48
N THR A 418 5.42 24.85 -17.44
CA THR A 418 5.45 25.47 -18.78
C THR A 418 5.00 24.54 -19.91
N MET A 419 5.01 23.21 -19.71
CA MET A 419 4.55 22.24 -20.71
C MET A 419 3.06 22.42 -21.06
N ALA A 420 2.73 22.72 -22.32
CA ALA A 420 1.36 23.10 -22.71
C ALA A 420 0.35 21.96 -22.57
N ASP A 421 0.80 20.70 -22.72
CA ASP A 421 -0.08 19.53 -22.76
C ASP A 421 -0.38 18.95 -21.38
N VAL A 422 0.31 19.37 -20.31
CA VAL A 422 0.07 18.88 -18.94
C VAL A 422 -1.20 19.51 -18.38
N ASN A 423 -2.11 18.68 -17.86
CA ASN A 423 -3.32 19.14 -17.16
C ASN A 423 -3.32 18.82 -15.65
N ALA A 424 -2.39 18.01 -15.17
CA ALA A 424 -2.18 17.78 -13.74
C ALA A 424 -0.70 17.66 -13.41
N VAL A 425 -0.27 18.33 -12.34
CA VAL A 425 1.07 18.26 -11.77
C VAL A 425 0.97 17.65 -10.39
N TYR A 426 1.68 16.55 -10.15
CA TYR A 426 1.80 15.92 -8.84
C TYR A 426 3.20 16.16 -8.30
N PHE A 427 3.29 16.92 -7.21
CA PHE A 427 4.53 17.33 -6.59
C PHE A 427 4.64 16.74 -5.18
N LEU A 428 5.59 15.83 -4.98
CA LEU A 428 5.78 15.11 -3.72
C LEU A 428 7.15 15.40 -3.13
N SER A 429 7.19 15.81 -1.85
CA SER A 429 8.42 16.11 -1.12
C SER A 429 8.31 15.83 0.36
N ASP A 430 9.43 15.48 1.00
CA ASP A 430 9.53 15.28 2.45
C ASP A 430 10.15 16.47 3.19
N GLY A 431 10.36 17.59 2.49
CA GLY A 431 11.03 18.74 3.08
C GLY A 431 10.86 20.03 2.28
N GLU A 432 11.43 21.09 2.83
CA GLU A 432 11.52 22.36 2.12
C GLU A 432 12.67 22.36 1.10
N PRO A 433 12.56 23.13 0.01
CA PRO A 433 13.71 23.41 -0.85
C PRO A 433 14.92 23.87 -0.04
N SER A 434 16.10 23.36 -0.35
CA SER A 434 17.34 23.79 0.31
C SER A 434 17.73 25.23 -0.05
N GLN A 435 17.35 25.67 -1.25
CA GLN A 435 17.60 27.00 -1.77
C GLN A 435 16.37 27.54 -2.51
N ASP A 436 16.17 28.86 -2.53
CA ASP A 436 15.22 29.54 -3.40
C ASP A 436 15.60 29.40 -4.88
N ARG A 437 14.70 29.84 -5.76
CA ARG A 437 14.91 29.82 -7.22
C ARG A 437 16.13 30.63 -7.71
N ARG A 438 16.72 31.47 -6.86
CA ARG A 438 17.89 32.32 -7.15
C ARG A 438 19.17 31.80 -6.48
N GLY A 439 19.13 30.62 -5.86
CA GLY A 439 20.26 29.98 -5.19
C GLY A 439 20.58 30.54 -3.79
N ARG A 440 19.65 31.29 -3.18
CA ARG A 440 19.77 31.76 -1.78
C ARG A 440 19.15 30.74 -0.84
N SER A 441 19.45 30.79 0.45
CA SER A 441 18.78 29.95 1.44
C SER A 441 17.27 30.17 1.41
N TRP A 442 16.52 29.07 1.42
CA TRP A 442 15.05 29.09 1.46
C TRP A 442 14.53 29.61 2.80
N SER A 443 13.40 30.32 2.76
CA SER A 443 12.72 30.82 3.94
C SER A 443 11.22 31.00 3.70
N SER A 444 10.45 31.26 4.76
CA SER A 444 9.01 31.57 4.67
C SER A 444 8.67 32.80 3.83
N ARG A 445 9.63 33.70 3.61
CA ARG A 445 9.47 34.87 2.72
C ARG A 445 9.41 34.48 1.25
N ASP A 446 9.90 33.29 0.91
CA ASP A 446 10.00 32.81 -0.47
C ASP A 446 8.75 32.05 -0.92
N TYR A 447 7.86 31.66 0.01
CA TYR A 447 6.65 30.88 -0.26
C TYR A 447 5.77 31.55 -1.31
N GLY A 448 5.24 32.74 -1.01
CA GLY A 448 4.35 33.50 -1.90
C GLY A 448 5.00 33.83 -3.24
N PRO A 449 6.17 34.50 -3.28
CA PRO A 449 6.83 34.85 -4.54
C PRO A 449 7.13 33.65 -5.46
N THR A 450 7.50 32.50 -4.88
CA THR A 450 7.78 31.29 -5.65
C THR A 450 6.50 30.67 -6.21
N VAL A 451 5.45 30.56 -5.40
CA VAL A 451 4.14 30.06 -5.84
C VAL A 451 3.59 30.95 -6.95
N GLU A 452 3.55 32.27 -6.74
CA GLU A 452 3.04 33.22 -7.74
C GLU A 452 3.80 33.14 -9.06
N TYR A 453 5.12 32.92 -9.02
CA TYR A 453 5.92 32.73 -10.23
C TYR A 453 5.40 31.54 -11.06
N TYR A 454 5.27 30.36 -10.44
CA TYR A 454 4.87 29.15 -11.16
C TYR A 454 3.40 29.16 -11.54
N ILE A 455 2.53 29.76 -10.72
CA ILE A 455 1.11 29.93 -11.05
C ILE A 455 0.94 30.91 -12.21
N ALA A 456 1.73 31.99 -12.28
CA ALA A 456 1.71 32.88 -13.43
C ALA A 456 2.13 32.17 -14.73
N LYS A 457 3.11 31.26 -14.67
CA LYS A 457 3.48 30.39 -15.81
C LYS A 457 2.35 29.46 -16.21
N ASN A 458 1.72 28.82 -15.23
CA ASN A 458 0.59 27.92 -15.46
C ASN A 458 -0.61 28.64 -16.12
N ASN A 459 -0.87 29.89 -15.71
CA ASN A 459 -1.95 30.71 -16.24
C ASN A 459 -1.70 31.25 -17.66
N GLN A 460 -0.47 31.13 -18.18
CA GLN A 460 -0.17 31.43 -19.60
C GLN A 460 -0.63 30.31 -20.54
N ARG A 461 -1.03 29.15 -20.02
CA ARG A 461 -1.56 28.02 -20.79
C ARG A 461 -3.00 28.25 -21.21
N THR A 462 -3.40 27.67 -22.33
CA THR A 462 -4.80 27.61 -22.78
C THR A 462 -5.69 26.94 -21.73
N THR A 463 -5.18 25.92 -21.05
CA THR A 463 -5.83 25.27 -19.92
C THR A 463 -4.79 25.08 -18.83
N PRO A 464 -4.89 25.83 -17.71
CA PRO A 464 -3.97 25.66 -16.59
C PRO A 464 -4.06 24.24 -16.02
N ALA A 465 -2.90 23.67 -15.69
CA ALA A 465 -2.83 22.40 -15.00
C ALA A 465 -3.30 22.54 -13.55
N LYS A 466 -3.96 21.51 -13.02
CA LYS A 466 -4.20 21.40 -11.57
C LYS A 466 -2.91 21.00 -10.86
N VAL A 467 -2.65 21.59 -9.71
CA VAL A 467 -1.44 21.29 -8.91
C VAL A 467 -1.83 20.52 -7.66
N PHE A 468 -1.40 19.26 -7.59
CA PHE A 468 -1.56 18.39 -6.44
C PHE A 468 -0.21 18.29 -5.73
N THR A 469 -0.21 18.45 -4.42
CA THR A 469 1.04 18.41 -3.64
C THR A 469 0.89 17.46 -2.46
N THR A 470 1.89 16.60 -2.26
CA THR A 470 1.93 15.63 -1.15
C THR A 470 3.17 15.87 -0.29
N ALA A 471 2.97 16.26 0.97
CA ALA A 471 4.07 16.47 1.92
C ALA A 471 4.24 15.24 2.83
N LEU A 472 5.46 14.72 2.93
CA LEU A 472 5.79 13.53 3.71
C LEU A 472 6.37 13.88 5.07
N GLY A 473 5.70 13.49 6.16
CA GLY A 473 6.22 13.60 7.52
C GLY A 473 6.28 15.02 8.09
N LEU A 474 5.76 16.02 7.35
CA LEU A 474 5.79 17.43 7.73
C LEU A 474 4.62 18.21 7.14
N GLU A 475 4.11 19.19 7.90
CA GLU A 475 3.30 20.25 7.34
C GLU A 475 4.17 21.13 6.43
N SER A 476 3.66 21.45 5.24
CA SER A 476 4.36 22.29 4.26
C SER A 476 3.46 23.43 3.80
N PRO A 477 3.52 24.61 4.45
CA PRO A 477 2.67 25.74 4.12
C PRO A 477 2.84 26.24 2.68
N TRP A 478 4.04 26.14 2.12
CA TRP A 478 4.30 26.56 0.75
C TRP A 478 3.69 25.59 -0.28
N MET A 479 3.74 24.27 -0.01
CA MET A 479 3.10 23.26 -0.86
C MET A 479 1.59 23.39 -0.80
N LYS A 480 1.03 23.59 0.41
CA LYS A 480 -0.40 23.87 0.59
C LYS A 480 -0.84 25.08 -0.23
N LEU A 481 -0.14 26.20 -0.09
CA LEU A 481 -0.39 27.41 -0.87
C LEU A 481 -0.28 27.13 -2.38
N PHE A 482 0.69 26.30 -2.80
CA PHE A 482 0.90 25.96 -4.19
C PHE A 482 -0.27 25.16 -4.78
N ALA A 483 -0.76 24.14 -4.07
CA ALA A 483 -1.92 23.36 -4.47
C ALA A 483 -3.20 24.19 -4.52
N GLU A 484 -3.46 25.00 -3.49
CA GLU A 484 -4.62 25.90 -3.42
C GLU A 484 -4.65 26.87 -4.60
N ARG A 485 -3.53 27.55 -4.89
CA ARG A 485 -3.41 28.46 -6.03
C ARG A 485 -3.48 27.74 -7.37
N GLY A 486 -2.99 26.50 -7.43
CA GLY A 486 -3.07 25.62 -8.59
C GLY A 486 -4.40 24.89 -8.76
N LYS A 487 -5.42 25.19 -7.94
CA LYS A 487 -6.75 24.54 -7.99
C LYS A 487 -6.70 23.01 -7.89
N GLY A 488 -5.73 22.46 -7.15
CA GLY A 488 -5.66 21.04 -6.82
C GLY A 488 -5.81 20.81 -5.32
N VAL A 489 -5.22 19.72 -4.83
CA VAL A 489 -5.37 19.26 -3.44
C VAL A 489 -4.01 19.15 -2.78
N TYR A 490 -3.93 19.62 -1.53
CA TYR A 490 -2.81 19.39 -0.63
C TYR A 490 -3.10 18.16 0.23
N THR A 491 -2.18 17.20 0.20
CA THR A 491 -2.19 16.04 1.08
C THR A 491 -1.00 16.14 2.01
N GLN A 492 -1.25 16.22 3.32
CA GLN A 492 -0.23 16.00 4.33
C GLN A 492 -0.30 14.55 4.75
N ILE A 493 0.85 13.90 4.79
CA ILE A 493 0.96 12.57 5.36
C ILE A 493 1.76 12.70 6.64
N ASP A 494 1.02 12.82 7.74
CA ASP A 494 1.59 12.92 9.08
C ASP A 494 1.31 11.65 9.89
N PRO A 495 2.32 11.10 10.56
CA PRO A 495 2.16 10.23 11.71
C PRO A 495 1.03 10.59 12.70
N GLU A 496 0.78 11.86 12.98
CA GLU A 496 -0.31 12.27 13.90
C GLU A 496 -1.69 12.16 13.25
N SER A 497 -1.84 12.40 11.94
CA SER A 497 -3.08 12.11 11.22
C SER A 497 -3.42 10.61 11.16
N LEU A 498 -2.43 9.75 11.41
CA LEU A 498 -2.61 8.30 11.59
C LEU A 498 -2.90 7.93 13.05
N LYS A 499 -2.58 8.79 14.03
CA LYS A 499 -2.98 8.58 15.44
C LYS A 499 -4.48 8.69 15.62
N ASP A 500 -5.12 9.64 14.95
CA ASP A 500 -6.57 9.87 15.04
C ASP A 500 -7.41 8.75 14.38
N ASN A 501 -6.78 7.88 13.59
CA ASN A 501 -7.43 6.73 12.94
C ASN A 501 -6.86 5.37 13.36
N ASN A 502 -6.20 5.29 14.52
CA ASN A 502 -5.71 4.04 15.12
C ASN A 502 -6.81 3.09 15.63
N GLY A 503 -8.08 3.32 15.29
CA GLY A 503 -9.20 2.56 15.88
C GLY A 503 -9.34 2.79 17.39
N ILE A 504 -8.59 3.73 17.95
CA ILE A 504 -8.79 4.26 19.29
C ILE A 504 -9.59 5.54 19.09
N GLY A 505 -10.91 5.43 19.17
CA GLY A 505 -11.78 6.60 19.20
C GLY A 505 -11.44 7.44 20.43
N ASN A 506 -10.82 8.59 20.22
CA ASN A 506 -10.85 9.67 21.18
C ASN A 506 -12.28 10.24 21.05
N ASN A 507 -13.21 9.83 21.90
CA ASN A 507 -14.59 10.32 21.91
C ASN A 507 -14.68 11.76 22.43
N GLU A 508 -13.93 12.69 21.85
CA GLU A 508 -14.02 14.11 22.17
C GLU A 508 -14.02 14.96 20.88
N GLY A 509 -15.16 14.92 20.20
CA GLY A 509 -15.64 16.04 19.36
C GLY A 509 -15.43 15.90 17.85
N PHE A 510 -16.53 16.10 17.13
CA PHE A 510 -16.71 16.24 15.67
C PHE A 510 -16.97 14.97 14.85
N CYS A 511 -18.13 15.00 14.19
CA CYS A 511 -18.60 14.01 13.23
C CYS A 511 -17.72 14.03 11.97
N ASP A 512 -16.74 13.14 11.89
CA ASP A 512 -15.95 12.90 10.67
C ASP A 512 -16.61 11.76 9.85
N PRO A 513 -17.11 12.04 8.63
CA PRO A 513 -17.73 11.03 7.75
C PRO A 513 -16.75 10.00 7.19
N SER A 514 -15.45 10.08 7.48
CA SER A 514 -14.43 9.09 7.11
C SER A 514 -14.18 8.02 8.19
N ASN A 515 -14.86 8.09 9.34
CA ASN A 515 -14.71 7.14 10.45
C ASN A 515 -15.81 6.06 10.44
N PRO A 516 -15.50 4.77 10.15
CA PRO A 516 -16.48 3.68 10.17
C PRO A 516 -16.94 3.26 11.59
N SER A 517 -16.43 3.90 12.66
CA SER A 517 -16.86 3.69 14.05
C SER A 517 -17.79 4.78 14.61
N ALA A 518 -18.19 5.76 13.80
CA ALA A 518 -19.25 6.69 14.19
C ALA A 518 -20.58 5.92 14.31
N ASN A 519 -20.95 5.57 15.54
CA ASN A 519 -22.27 5.01 15.83
C ASN A 519 -23.34 5.96 15.31
N PHE A 520 -24.21 5.46 14.43
CA PHE A 520 -25.36 6.17 13.86
C PHE A 520 -26.40 6.64 14.90
N ASP A 521 -26.18 6.38 16.19
CA ASP A 521 -27.05 6.83 17.28
C ASP A 521 -26.68 8.21 17.84
N TYR A 522 -25.42 8.70 17.69
CA TYR A 522 -25.02 10.03 18.19
C TYR A 522 -25.13 11.15 17.15
N CYS A 523 -25.53 10.81 15.91
CA CYS A 523 -25.75 11.77 14.82
C CYS A 523 -27.25 11.99 14.52
N ASN A 524 -28.14 11.52 15.40
CA ASN A 524 -29.60 11.55 15.21
C ASN A 524 -30.34 12.27 16.35
N ASP A 525 -29.70 13.21 17.05
CA ASP A 525 -30.45 14.13 17.89
C ASP A 525 -31.00 15.26 17.01
N ALA A 526 -32.33 15.30 16.95
CA ALA A 526 -33.16 16.23 16.20
C ALA A 526 -33.18 17.64 16.82
N ASP A 527 -32.07 18.12 17.37
CA ASP A 527 -31.94 19.42 18.02
C ASP A 527 -30.85 20.23 17.33
N ASP A 528 -31.13 20.69 16.09
CA ASP A 528 -30.50 21.90 15.51
C ASP A 528 -31.22 22.35 14.21
N VAL A 529 -32.56 22.24 14.20
CA VAL A 529 -33.39 22.99 13.25
C VAL A 529 -34.21 24.01 14.05
N GLU A 530 -33.56 25.12 14.42
CA GLU A 530 -34.27 26.31 14.86
C GLU A 530 -34.95 26.95 13.63
N LEU A 531 -36.18 26.51 13.36
CA LEU A 531 -37.13 27.20 12.48
C LEU A 531 -37.52 28.53 13.13
N THR A 532 -36.70 29.57 13.02
CA THR A 532 -37.11 30.94 13.35
C THR A 532 -37.93 31.52 12.21
N GLY A 533 -39.21 31.15 12.17
CA GLY A 533 -40.24 31.83 11.39
C GLY A 533 -41.10 32.74 12.27
N ALA A 534 -40.79 34.03 12.33
CA ALA A 534 -41.76 35.07 12.72
C ALA A 534 -41.33 36.46 12.20
N GLY A 535 -41.99 36.93 11.15
CA GLY A 535 -41.73 38.26 10.56
C GLY A 535 -42.76 38.65 9.49
N GLN A 536 -44.01 38.82 9.93
CA GLN A 536 -45.16 39.46 9.28
C GLN A 536 -44.95 40.21 7.93
N PHE A 537 -45.75 39.84 6.92
CA PHE A 537 -46.35 40.82 6.01
C PHE A 537 -47.85 40.51 5.82
N ARG A 538 -48.65 41.58 5.92
CA ARG A 538 -50.11 41.61 5.98
C ARG A 538 -50.76 41.43 4.61
N ASN A 539 -51.90 40.74 4.62
CA ASN A 539 -53.01 40.79 3.65
C ASN A 539 -53.55 42.22 3.44
N PRO A 540 -54.30 42.53 2.35
CA PRO A 540 -55.20 41.66 1.57
C PRO A 540 -54.70 41.18 0.22
#